data_AF-A0A972YHK2-F1
#
_entry.id   AF-A0A972YHK2-F1
#
_cell.length_a   1.000
_cell.length_b   1.000
_cell.length_c   1.000
_cell.angle_alpha   90.00
_cell.angle_beta   90.00
_cell.angle_gamma   90.00
#
_symmetry.space_group_name_H-M   'P 1'
#
loop_
_entity.id
_entity.type
_entity.pdbx_description
1 polymer ?
#
loop_
_entity_poly.entity_id
_entity_poly.type
_entity_poly.pdbx_seq_one_letter_code
_entity_poly.pdbx_strand_id
1 'polypeptide(L)'
;LKPQWLSEAPELDAQATCSFYFNDSGKLIIYDRFYWKELDHTPVTADSWQQLAIFHDYINHRWSLWLNGSEVANSVQFAPYAHADFIAGVQACLAGAGSANWDALTVDSLIPAELSGVGETYSTWAANYSWALAGDDAATANPDGDAWTNLEEFGRGSNPLLADAGEIERGGESGRFAFRLQRSLLTEGLRYEFETSPDLSNWTTAPELATTAEVLADDGSTQTVEFSTAFGTEPWFVRIILFQP
;
A
#
# COMPACT_ATOMS: atom_id res chain seq x y z
N LEU A 1 16.84 -15.89 3.00
CA LEU A 1 17.29 -16.64 4.18
C LEU A 1 17.02 -18.14 4.02
N LYS A 2 17.91 -19.03 4.48
CA LYS A 2 17.52 -20.41 4.86
C LYS A 2 17.18 -20.44 6.35
N PRO A 3 15.92 -20.61 6.74
CA PRO A 3 15.52 -20.49 8.14
C PRO A 3 15.98 -21.69 8.96
N GLN A 4 16.32 -21.43 10.21
CA GLN A 4 16.36 -22.46 11.24
C GLN A 4 15.11 -22.34 12.09
N TRP A 5 14.55 -23.48 12.46
CA TRP A 5 13.37 -23.54 13.28
C TRP A 5 13.72 -23.41 14.76
N LEU A 6 12.94 -22.62 15.49
CA LEU A 6 13.00 -22.57 16.96
C LEU A 6 11.76 -23.25 17.55
N SER A 7 11.97 -24.12 18.53
CA SER A 7 10.90 -24.78 19.28
C SER A 7 10.30 -23.89 20.38
N GLU A 8 11.01 -22.84 20.77
CA GLU A 8 10.61 -21.90 21.82
C GLU A 8 10.90 -20.47 21.36
N ALA A 9 10.17 -19.52 21.94
CA ALA A 9 10.36 -18.11 21.64
C ALA A 9 11.75 -17.64 22.12
N PRO A 10 12.52 -16.93 21.27
CA PRO A 10 13.82 -16.42 21.67
C PRO A 10 13.68 -15.27 22.67
N GLU A 11 14.77 -14.97 23.39
CA GLU A 11 14.86 -13.75 24.18
C GLU A 11 14.80 -12.53 23.25
N LEU A 12 13.97 -11.55 23.60
CA LEU A 12 13.85 -10.31 22.86
C LEU A 12 14.99 -9.36 23.24
N ASP A 13 15.76 -8.90 22.25
CA ASP A 13 16.73 -7.84 22.47
C ASP A 13 16.01 -6.54 22.87
N ALA A 14 16.47 -5.90 23.95
CA ALA A 14 15.88 -4.67 24.47
C ALA A 14 15.92 -3.49 23.49
N GLN A 15 16.74 -3.56 22.44
CA GLN A 15 16.86 -2.54 21.40
C GLN A 15 16.07 -2.89 20.12
N ALA A 16 15.45 -4.07 20.04
CA ALA A 16 14.73 -4.49 18.84
C ALA A 16 13.43 -3.70 18.64
N THR A 17 13.28 -3.06 17.47
CA THR A 17 12.01 -2.46 17.00
C THR A 17 11.04 -3.54 16.53
N CYS A 18 11.54 -4.51 15.77
CA CYS A 18 10.81 -5.69 15.32
C CYS A 18 11.60 -6.96 15.64
N SER A 19 10.90 -8.07 15.87
CA SER A 19 11.53 -9.38 16.00
C SER A 19 10.62 -10.46 15.46
N PHE A 20 11.20 -11.47 14.82
CA PHE A 20 10.50 -12.61 14.28
C PHE A 20 11.42 -13.83 14.19
N TYR A 21 10.80 -15.00 14.13
CA TYR A 21 11.48 -16.26 13.86
C TYR A 21 10.52 -17.21 13.16
N PHE A 22 11.02 -18.35 12.69
CA PHE A 22 10.16 -19.43 12.21
C PHE A 22 10.11 -20.57 13.23
N ASN A 23 8.91 -21.07 13.52
CA ASN A 23 8.75 -22.24 14.39
C ASN A 23 9.10 -23.55 13.67
N ASP A 24 9.06 -24.65 14.41
CA ASP A 24 9.26 -26.05 13.95
C ASP A 24 8.20 -26.54 12.95
N SER A 25 7.09 -25.83 12.83
CA SER A 25 6.08 -26.07 11.79
C SER A 25 6.28 -25.22 10.53
N GLY A 26 7.34 -24.40 10.45
CA GLY A 26 7.61 -23.53 9.30
C GLY A 26 6.73 -22.29 9.22
N LYS A 27 6.06 -21.92 10.32
CA LYS A 27 5.27 -20.69 10.43
C LYS A 27 6.10 -19.57 11.02
N LEU A 28 5.90 -18.35 10.54
CA LEU A 28 6.46 -17.14 11.11
C LEU A 28 5.77 -16.81 12.43
N ILE A 29 6.58 -16.54 13.43
CA ILE A 29 6.18 -15.98 14.70
C ILE A 29 6.79 -14.59 14.80
N ILE A 30 5.97 -13.58 15.07
CA ILE A 30 6.40 -12.18 15.21
C ILE A 30 6.18 -11.69 16.63
N TYR A 31 6.94 -10.69 17.06
CA TYR A 31 6.69 -10.00 18.33
C TYR A 31 5.78 -8.79 18.10
N ASP A 32 4.58 -8.81 18.68
CA ASP A 32 3.61 -7.70 18.61
C ASP A 32 3.42 -7.10 19.99
N ARG A 33 4.09 -5.96 20.23
CA ARG A 33 4.14 -5.18 21.48
C ARG A 33 4.61 -5.91 22.74
N PHE A 34 3.94 -6.99 23.16
CA PHE A 34 4.22 -7.68 24.43
C PHE A 34 4.21 -9.20 24.31
N TYR A 35 3.78 -9.75 23.18
CA TYR A 35 3.66 -11.20 23.01
C TYR A 35 4.09 -11.64 21.61
N TRP A 36 4.52 -12.90 21.55
CA TRP A 36 4.79 -13.59 20.30
C TRP A 36 3.48 -14.06 19.68
N LYS A 37 3.30 -13.82 18.39
CA LYS A 37 2.10 -14.13 17.61
C LYS A 37 2.48 -14.95 16.38
N GLU A 38 1.81 -16.09 16.19
CA GLU A 38 1.91 -16.88 14.97
C GLU A 38 1.12 -16.22 13.82
N LEU A 39 1.71 -16.19 12.64
CA LEU A 39 1.11 -15.64 11.43
C LEU A 39 0.42 -16.72 10.59
N ASP A 40 -0.67 -16.34 9.93
CA ASP A 40 -1.40 -17.25 9.05
C ASP A 40 -0.89 -17.17 7.60
N HIS A 41 0.09 -18.01 7.27
CA HIS A 41 0.58 -18.20 5.91
C HIS A 41 0.90 -19.67 5.63
N THR A 42 1.03 -20.07 4.36
CA THR A 42 1.48 -21.42 4.02
C THR A 42 2.86 -21.69 4.65
N PRO A 43 3.02 -22.77 5.44
CA PRO A 43 4.32 -23.14 6.01
C PRO A 43 5.43 -23.22 4.98
N VAL A 44 6.61 -22.71 5.34
CA VAL A 44 7.81 -22.79 4.51
C VAL A 44 8.70 -23.96 4.94
N THR A 45 9.59 -24.39 4.04
CA THR A 45 10.55 -25.46 4.33
C THR A 45 11.94 -24.89 4.61
N ALA A 46 12.72 -25.55 5.47
CA ALA A 46 14.06 -25.09 5.84
C ALA A 46 15.12 -25.30 4.73
N ASP A 47 14.80 -26.13 3.73
CA ASP A 47 15.68 -26.42 2.59
C ASP A 47 15.56 -25.42 1.44
N SER A 48 14.55 -24.54 1.47
CA SER A 48 14.30 -23.53 0.45
C SER A 48 14.68 -22.12 0.92
N TRP A 49 15.13 -21.30 -0.04
CA TRP A 49 15.40 -19.90 0.21
C TRP A 49 14.09 -19.12 0.34
N GLN A 50 13.96 -18.35 1.42
CA GLN A 50 12.85 -17.44 1.65
C GLN A 50 13.28 -16.00 1.46
N GLN A 51 12.44 -15.19 0.83
CA GLN A 51 12.58 -13.74 0.80
C GLN A 51 11.75 -13.13 1.92
N LEU A 52 12.37 -12.25 2.71
CA LEU A 52 11.70 -11.49 3.74
C LEU A 52 11.92 -10.02 3.45
N ALA A 53 10.86 -9.22 3.58
CA ALA A 53 10.96 -7.78 3.54
C ALA A 53 10.24 -7.18 4.73
N ILE A 54 10.82 -6.12 5.28
CA ILE A 54 10.35 -5.48 6.50
C ILE A 54 10.25 -3.99 6.21
N PHE A 55 9.09 -3.41 6.50
CA PHE A 55 8.89 -1.97 6.47
C PHE A 55 8.80 -1.46 7.90
N HIS A 56 9.53 -0.40 8.21
CA HIS A 56 9.46 0.28 9.50
C HIS A 56 8.87 1.68 9.32
N ASP A 57 7.72 1.89 9.94
CA ASP A 57 7.13 3.21 10.14
C ASP A 57 7.52 3.72 11.53
N TYR A 58 8.66 4.43 11.56
CA TYR A 58 9.17 5.03 12.78
C TYR A 58 8.28 6.16 13.31
N ILE A 59 7.49 6.83 12.48
CA ILE A 59 6.61 7.92 12.91
C ILE A 59 5.45 7.37 13.73
N ASN A 60 4.84 6.28 13.26
CA ASN A 60 3.70 5.64 13.93
C ASN A 60 4.11 4.49 14.87
N HIS A 61 5.41 4.19 14.97
CA HIS A 61 5.98 3.06 15.71
C HIS A 61 5.35 1.71 15.30
N ARG A 62 5.24 1.50 13.99
CA ARG A 62 4.65 0.29 13.37
C ARG A 62 5.60 -0.36 12.38
N TRP A 63 5.43 -1.65 12.14
CA TRP A 63 6.14 -2.36 11.09
C TRP A 63 5.25 -3.37 10.37
N SER A 64 5.63 -3.70 9.15
CA SER A 64 4.99 -4.72 8.31
C SER A 64 6.02 -5.73 7.82
N LEU A 65 5.57 -6.93 7.49
CA LEU A 65 6.40 -8.07 7.08
C LEU A 65 5.80 -8.74 5.84
N TRP A 66 6.63 -8.95 4.83
CA TRP A 66 6.32 -9.75 3.65
C TRP A 66 7.19 -11.00 3.61
N LEU A 67 6.58 -12.11 3.22
CA LEU A 67 7.23 -13.40 2.97
C LEU A 67 6.99 -13.77 1.50
N ASN A 68 8.08 -13.90 0.74
CA ASN A 68 8.06 -14.22 -0.69
C ASN A 68 7.11 -13.33 -1.50
N GLY A 69 7.13 -12.03 -1.22
CA GLY A 69 6.29 -11.03 -1.88
C GLY A 69 4.88 -10.88 -1.32
N SER A 70 4.38 -11.82 -0.50
CA SER A 70 3.06 -11.71 0.11
C SER A 70 3.14 -11.04 1.49
N GLU A 71 2.29 -10.06 1.76
CA GLU A 71 2.19 -9.46 3.10
C GLU A 71 1.64 -10.51 4.08
N VAL A 72 2.39 -10.77 5.15
CA VAL A 72 2.01 -11.74 6.21
C VAL A 72 1.76 -11.08 7.55
N ALA A 73 2.22 -9.84 7.73
CA ALA A 73 1.86 -9.01 8.87
C ALA A 73 1.81 -7.54 8.47
N ASN A 74 0.75 -6.85 8.89
CA ASN A 74 0.52 -5.44 8.61
C ASN A 74 0.41 -4.64 9.92
N SER A 75 1.06 -3.47 9.98
CA SER A 75 0.91 -2.48 11.06
C SER A 75 1.11 -3.03 12.48
N VAL A 76 2.06 -3.95 12.64
CA VAL A 76 2.45 -4.56 13.92
C VAL A 76 3.09 -3.50 14.81
N GLN A 77 2.84 -3.53 16.12
CA GLN A 77 3.47 -2.57 17.04
C GLN A 77 4.95 -2.87 17.22
N PHE A 78 5.77 -1.82 17.32
CA PHE A 78 7.14 -1.96 17.76
C PHE A 78 7.22 -2.65 19.12
N ALA A 79 8.33 -3.36 19.34
CA ALA A 79 8.64 -3.88 20.65
C ALA A 79 8.81 -2.72 21.67
N PRO A 80 8.45 -2.94 22.93
CA PRO A 80 8.08 -1.89 23.88
C PRO A 80 9.28 -1.11 24.43
N TYR A 81 10.50 -1.57 24.13
CA TYR A 81 11.75 -0.99 24.61
C TYR A 81 12.51 -0.22 23.52
N ALA A 82 12.04 -0.25 22.27
CA ALA A 82 12.67 0.44 21.16
C ALA A 82 11.97 1.78 20.86
N HIS A 83 12.62 2.88 21.26
CA HIS A 83 12.28 4.26 20.90
C HIS A 83 13.36 4.85 19.98
N ALA A 84 14.02 4.02 19.18
CA ALA A 84 15.01 4.52 18.23
C ALA A 84 14.28 5.11 17.04
N ASP A 85 14.59 6.36 16.68
CA ASP A 85 14.04 7.04 15.49
C ASP A 85 14.72 6.59 14.17
N PHE A 86 15.61 5.60 14.25
CA PHE A 86 16.42 5.12 13.13
C PHE A 86 16.83 3.65 13.30
N ILE A 87 17.13 3.00 12.18
CA ILE A 87 17.68 1.63 12.17
C ILE A 87 19.17 1.66 12.53
N ALA A 88 19.55 0.97 13.61
CA ALA A 88 20.94 0.87 14.04
C ALA A 88 21.67 -0.36 13.47
N GLY A 89 20.92 -1.36 13.01
CA GLY A 89 21.47 -2.58 12.42
C GLY A 89 20.43 -3.69 12.29
N VAL A 90 20.88 -4.82 11.78
CA VAL A 90 20.08 -6.05 11.70
C VAL A 90 20.87 -7.17 12.37
N GLN A 91 20.21 -7.92 13.25
CA GLN A 91 20.82 -9.03 13.98
C GLN A 91 20.14 -10.35 13.63
N ALA A 92 20.97 -11.38 13.45
CA ALA A 92 20.52 -12.76 13.33
C ALA A 92 20.94 -13.53 14.58
N CYS A 93 20.02 -14.19 15.26
CA CYS A 93 20.35 -15.16 16.29
C CYS A 93 20.12 -16.58 15.76
N LEU A 94 21.04 -17.48 16.07
CA LEU A 94 21.03 -18.88 15.66
C LEU A 94 20.92 -19.76 16.90
N ALA A 95 19.98 -20.69 16.91
CA ALA A 95 19.93 -21.73 17.93
C ALA A 95 20.52 -23.04 17.39
N GLY A 96 21.61 -23.51 17.99
CA GLY A 96 22.23 -24.81 17.68
C GLY A 96 23.42 -24.75 16.71
N ALA A 97 23.81 -25.91 16.18
CA ALA A 97 25.07 -26.12 15.45
C ALA A 97 24.97 -25.98 13.92
N GLY A 98 23.90 -25.37 13.39
CA GLY A 98 23.72 -25.20 11.95
C GLY A 98 24.07 -23.79 11.46
N SER A 99 24.00 -23.59 10.14
CA SER A 99 24.19 -22.29 9.51
C SER A 99 22.85 -21.74 9.00
N ALA A 100 22.60 -20.44 9.26
CA ALA A 100 21.64 -19.66 8.51
C ALA A 100 22.40 -18.74 7.57
N ASN A 101 21.94 -18.69 6.32
CA ASN A 101 22.57 -17.86 5.29
C ASN A 101 21.66 -16.69 4.95
N TRP A 102 22.29 -15.52 4.88
CA TRP A 102 21.71 -14.25 4.47
C TRP A 102 22.36 -13.88 3.15
N ASP A 103 21.56 -13.41 2.20
CA ASP A 103 22.06 -12.93 0.91
C ASP A 103 21.15 -11.80 0.43
N ALA A 104 21.66 -10.97 -0.47
CA ALA A 104 20.96 -9.84 -1.09
C ALA A 104 20.31 -8.86 -0.08
N LEU A 105 20.99 -8.59 1.05
CA LEU A 105 20.52 -7.60 2.02
C LEU A 105 20.55 -6.20 1.39
N THR A 106 19.37 -5.59 1.30
CA THR A 106 19.17 -4.22 0.84
C THR A 106 18.45 -3.44 1.94
N VAL A 107 18.89 -2.21 2.18
CA VAL A 107 18.23 -1.27 3.11
C VAL A 107 17.99 0.01 2.33
N ASP A 108 16.73 0.43 2.25
CA ASP A 108 16.30 1.63 1.54
C ASP A 108 15.29 2.39 2.40
N SER A 109 15.14 3.69 2.13
CA SER A 109 14.09 4.57 2.64
C SER A 109 12.75 4.38 1.93
N LEU A 110 12.75 3.75 0.74
CA LEU A 110 11.55 3.43 -0.01
C LEU A 110 11.20 1.95 0.16
N ILE A 111 9.90 1.64 0.26
CA ILE A 111 9.46 0.25 0.13
C ILE A 111 9.82 -0.21 -1.29
N PRO A 112 10.47 -1.37 -1.47
CA PRO A 112 10.80 -1.85 -2.81
C PRO A 112 9.53 -1.96 -3.65
N ALA A 113 9.55 -1.44 -4.89
CA ALA A 113 8.37 -1.36 -5.75
C ALA A 113 7.58 -2.69 -5.83
N GLU A 114 8.32 -3.79 -5.88
CA GLU A 114 7.78 -5.16 -6.01
C GLU A 114 7.11 -5.68 -4.72
N LEU A 115 7.23 -4.95 -3.62
CA LEU A 115 6.74 -5.28 -2.28
C LEU A 115 5.79 -4.19 -1.74
N SER A 116 5.88 -2.99 -2.29
CA SER A 116 4.99 -1.87 -2.00
C SER A 116 3.68 -1.96 -2.77
N GLY A 117 3.32 -3.11 -3.33
CA GLY A 117 2.19 -3.23 -4.24
C GLY A 117 2.31 -2.38 -5.51
N VAL A 118 3.43 -1.67 -5.77
CA VAL A 118 3.62 -0.80 -6.95
C VAL A 118 3.77 -1.71 -8.15
N GLY A 119 2.71 -1.86 -8.92
CA GLY A 119 2.62 -2.98 -9.85
C GLY A 119 1.25 -3.66 -9.86
N GLU A 120 0.37 -3.37 -8.89
CA GLU A 120 -0.92 -4.01 -8.84
C GLU A 120 -1.71 -3.62 -10.09
N THR A 121 -2.16 -4.63 -10.84
CA THR A 121 -3.06 -4.43 -11.98
C THR A 121 -4.50 -4.49 -11.50
N TYR A 122 -5.44 -3.93 -12.26
CA TYR A 122 -6.85 -4.06 -11.93
C TYR A 122 -7.26 -5.54 -11.77
N SER A 123 -6.73 -6.45 -12.60
CA SER A 123 -7.08 -7.87 -12.54
C SER A 123 -6.65 -8.55 -11.24
N THR A 124 -5.47 -8.20 -10.72
CA THR A 124 -4.94 -8.77 -9.48
C THR A 124 -5.66 -8.17 -8.27
N TRP A 125 -5.97 -6.87 -8.32
CA TRP A 125 -6.77 -6.19 -7.31
C TRP A 125 -8.20 -6.78 -7.24
N ALA A 126 -8.86 -6.92 -8.39
CA ALA A 126 -10.23 -7.42 -8.46
C ALA A 126 -10.34 -8.89 -7.99
N ALA A 127 -9.30 -9.70 -8.17
CA ALA A 127 -9.27 -11.08 -7.70
C ALA A 127 -9.26 -11.22 -6.16
N ASN A 128 -8.95 -10.15 -5.43
CA ASN A 128 -8.97 -10.14 -3.96
C ASN A 128 -10.38 -10.03 -3.36
N TYR A 129 -11.38 -9.71 -4.19
CA TYR A 129 -12.76 -9.50 -3.75
C TYR A 129 -13.66 -10.69 -4.09
N SER A 130 -14.61 -10.96 -3.20
CA SER A 130 -15.66 -11.98 -3.41
C SER A 130 -16.91 -11.33 -3.97
N TRP A 131 -16.99 -11.26 -5.29
CA TRP A 131 -18.08 -10.63 -6.03
C TRP A 131 -19.41 -11.39 -5.88
N ALA A 132 -20.51 -10.66 -5.70
CA ALA A 132 -21.83 -11.24 -5.45
C ALA A 132 -22.48 -11.78 -6.74
N LEU A 133 -22.34 -11.04 -7.85
CA LEU A 133 -22.89 -11.39 -9.16
C LEU A 133 -21.80 -11.44 -10.23
N ALA A 134 -22.08 -12.19 -11.30
CA ALA A 134 -21.20 -12.23 -12.46
C ALA A 134 -21.20 -10.86 -13.17
N GLY A 135 -20.01 -10.30 -13.40
CA GLY A 135 -19.82 -8.99 -14.01
C GLY A 135 -19.69 -7.84 -13.00
N ASP A 136 -19.90 -8.09 -11.71
CA ASP A 136 -19.63 -7.11 -10.66
C ASP A 136 -18.13 -6.79 -10.54
N ASP A 137 -17.26 -7.65 -11.07
CA ASP A 137 -15.80 -7.47 -11.14
C ASP A 137 -15.36 -6.60 -12.32
N ALA A 138 -16.27 -6.18 -13.21
CA ALA A 138 -15.93 -5.35 -14.35
C ALA A 138 -15.46 -3.95 -13.93
N ALA A 139 -14.46 -3.40 -14.61
CA ALA A 139 -13.89 -2.07 -14.31
C ALA A 139 -14.92 -0.93 -14.29
N THR A 140 -16.00 -1.05 -15.06
CA THR A 140 -17.09 -0.08 -15.14
C THR A 140 -18.31 -0.44 -14.29
N ALA A 141 -18.26 -1.55 -13.54
CA ALA A 141 -19.32 -1.91 -12.61
C ALA A 141 -19.25 -1.05 -11.34
N ASN A 142 -20.35 -1.06 -10.60
CA ASN A 142 -20.52 -0.39 -9.32
C ASN A 142 -21.50 -1.26 -8.49
N PRO A 143 -20.99 -2.31 -7.83
CA PRO A 143 -21.83 -3.29 -7.18
C PRO A 143 -22.33 -2.84 -5.80
N ASP A 144 -21.70 -1.86 -5.17
CA ASP A 144 -22.10 -1.29 -3.88
C ASP A 144 -23.08 -0.10 -3.99
N GLY A 145 -23.24 0.43 -5.20
CA GLY A 145 -24.23 1.44 -5.57
C GLY A 145 -23.84 2.86 -5.19
N ASP A 146 -22.56 3.15 -4.98
CA ASP A 146 -22.08 4.47 -4.62
C ASP A 146 -21.79 5.36 -5.85
N ALA A 147 -20.97 6.41 -5.72
CA ALA A 147 -20.66 7.31 -6.83
C ALA A 147 -19.50 6.84 -7.74
N TRP A 148 -18.84 5.73 -7.40
CA TRP A 148 -17.60 5.28 -8.01
C TRP A 148 -17.79 3.98 -8.77
N THR A 149 -17.02 3.83 -9.83
CA THR A 149 -16.84 2.55 -10.51
C THR A 149 -15.66 1.81 -9.91
N ASN A 150 -15.64 0.49 -10.07
CA ASN A 150 -14.51 -0.33 -9.59
C ASN A 150 -13.15 0.18 -10.06
N LEU A 151 -13.03 0.73 -11.28
CA LEU A 151 -11.76 1.28 -11.77
C LEU A 151 -11.34 2.55 -11.01
N GLU A 152 -12.30 3.39 -10.66
CA GLU A 152 -12.05 4.58 -9.84
C GLU A 152 -11.64 4.18 -8.43
N GLU A 153 -12.28 3.16 -7.87
CA GLU A 153 -11.93 2.61 -6.57
C GLU A 153 -10.57 1.94 -6.53
N PHE A 154 -10.23 1.16 -7.56
CA PHE A 154 -8.89 0.64 -7.77
C PHE A 154 -7.86 1.78 -7.76
N GLY A 155 -8.12 2.84 -8.53
CA GLY A 155 -7.25 4.01 -8.58
C GLY A 155 -7.15 4.79 -7.29
N ARG A 156 -8.10 4.63 -6.36
CA ARG A 156 -8.13 5.28 -5.03
C ARG A 156 -7.58 4.37 -3.91
N GLY A 157 -7.52 3.07 -4.16
CA GLY A 157 -7.24 2.06 -3.14
C GLY A 157 -8.41 1.83 -2.18
N SER A 158 -9.66 2.00 -2.63
CA SER A 158 -10.87 1.73 -1.84
C SER A 158 -11.40 0.30 -2.05
N ASN A 159 -12.52 -0.03 -1.40
CA ASN A 159 -13.12 -1.36 -1.42
C ASN A 159 -14.45 -1.34 -2.20
N PRO A 160 -14.53 -2.05 -3.34
CA PRO A 160 -15.66 -1.98 -4.25
C PRO A 160 -16.95 -2.66 -3.79
N LEU A 161 -16.92 -3.22 -2.57
CA LEU A 161 -18.09 -3.85 -1.96
C LEU A 161 -18.64 -3.03 -0.80
N LEU A 162 -18.05 -1.87 -0.50
CA LEU A 162 -18.43 -1.00 0.61
C LEU A 162 -18.71 0.39 0.07
N ALA A 163 -20.01 0.76 0.09
CA ALA A 163 -20.44 2.07 -0.38
C ALA A 163 -19.72 3.19 0.37
N ASP A 164 -18.88 3.91 -0.35
CA ASP A 164 -18.07 4.99 0.17
C ASP A 164 -18.65 6.31 -0.32
N ALA A 165 -18.91 7.23 0.61
CA ALA A 165 -19.25 8.60 0.25
C ALA A 165 -17.97 9.32 -0.21
N GLY A 166 -17.42 8.94 -1.37
CA GLY A 166 -16.35 9.73 -1.96
C GLY A 166 -16.95 11.00 -2.53
N GLU A 167 -16.52 12.12 -1.99
CA GLU A 167 -16.69 13.41 -2.62
C GLU A 167 -15.33 13.82 -3.18
N ILE A 168 -15.26 14.24 -4.44
CA ILE A 168 -14.12 15.04 -4.89
C ILE A 168 -14.26 16.38 -4.18
N GLU A 169 -13.43 16.60 -3.16
CA GLU A 169 -13.44 17.85 -2.41
C GLU A 169 -13.13 19.01 -3.37
N ARG A 170 -14.04 19.99 -3.41
CA ARG A 170 -13.90 21.19 -4.23
C ARG A 170 -13.37 22.32 -3.37
N GLY A 171 -12.14 22.76 -3.64
CA GLY A 171 -11.52 23.91 -3.02
C GLY A 171 -11.58 25.11 -3.96
N GLY A 172 -12.38 26.12 -3.64
CA GLY A 172 -12.32 27.42 -4.30
C GLY A 172 -11.61 28.41 -3.39
N GLU A 173 -10.31 28.63 -3.59
CA GLU A 173 -9.56 29.64 -2.84
C GLU A 173 -8.98 30.71 -3.78
N SER A 174 -9.26 31.98 -3.47
CA SER A 174 -8.53 33.14 -3.99
C SER A 174 -8.24 33.16 -5.51
N GLY A 175 -9.24 32.90 -6.35
CA GLY A 175 -9.09 32.99 -7.81
C GLY A 175 -8.60 31.71 -8.49
N ARG A 176 -8.51 30.60 -7.77
CA ARG A 176 -8.16 29.28 -8.32
C ARG A 176 -9.29 28.28 -8.10
N PHE A 177 -9.49 27.42 -9.08
CA PHE A 177 -10.24 26.18 -8.93
C PHE A 177 -9.26 25.10 -8.52
N ALA A 178 -9.52 24.43 -7.41
CA ALA A 178 -8.79 23.27 -6.96
C ALA A 178 -9.75 22.11 -6.68
N PHE A 179 -9.30 20.90 -6.97
CA PHE A 179 -9.98 19.69 -6.56
C PHE A 179 -8.97 18.69 -6.04
N ARG A 180 -9.42 17.89 -5.08
CA ARG A 180 -8.59 16.87 -4.44
C ARG A 180 -9.12 15.50 -4.76
N LEU A 181 -8.19 14.59 -5.03
CA LEU A 181 -8.50 13.18 -5.16
C LEU A 181 -7.49 12.36 -4.36
N GLN A 182 -7.96 11.24 -3.84
CA GLN A 182 -7.09 10.20 -3.33
C GLN A 182 -6.64 9.33 -4.51
N ARG A 183 -5.36 9.04 -4.60
CA ARG A 183 -4.82 8.04 -5.54
C ARG A 183 -4.06 6.98 -4.77
N SER A 184 -4.23 5.73 -5.18
CA SER A 184 -3.37 4.63 -4.76
C SER A 184 -2.01 4.77 -5.42
N LEU A 185 -0.95 4.57 -4.64
CA LEU A 185 0.42 4.46 -5.13
C LEU A 185 0.76 3.04 -5.58
N LEU A 186 -0.12 2.08 -5.29
CA LEU A 186 0.07 0.67 -5.58
C LEU A 186 -0.33 0.35 -7.04
N THR A 187 -1.24 1.12 -7.63
CA THR A 187 -1.75 0.80 -8.97
C THR A 187 -0.74 1.04 -10.08
N GLU A 188 -0.54 0.04 -10.94
CA GLU A 188 0.26 0.16 -12.16
C GLU A 188 -0.58 0.56 -13.37
N GLY A 189 0.00 1.37 -14.25
CA GLY A 189 -0.56 1.70 -15.56
C GLY A 189 -1.70 2.72 -15.54
N LEU A 190 -2.28 3.02 -14.37
CA LEU A 190 -3.33 4.03 -14.26
C LEU A 190 -2.80 5.42 -14.63
N ARG A 191 -3.44 6.05 -15.62
CA ARG A 191 -3.19 7.45 -16.00
C ARG A 191 -4.44 8.29 -15.81
N TYR A 192 -4.23 9.50 -15.31
CA TYR A 192 -5.26 10.52 -15.20
C TYR A 192 -5.15 11.45 -16.40
N GLU A 193 -6.22 11.53 -17.17
CA GLU A 193 -6.39 12.55 -18.19
C GLU A 193 -7.46 13.54 -17.73
N PHE A 194 -7.26 14.80 -18.05
CA PHE A 194 -8.20 15.85 -17.70
C PHE A 194 -8.81 16.43 -18.96
N GLU A 195 -10.10 16.72 -18.89
CA GLU A 195 -10.78 17.47 -19.92
C GLU A 195 -11.54 18.63 -19.30
N THR A 196 -11.61 19.71 -20.06
CA THR A 196 -12.38 20.90 -19.73
C THR A 196 -13.51 21.11 -20.72
N SER A 197 -14.59 21.73 -20.25
CA SER A 197 -15.73 22.08 -21.11
C SER A 197 -16.33 23.42 -20.68
N PRO A 198 -16.75 24.30 -21.59
CA PRO A 198 -17.49 25.50 -21.23
C PRO A 198 -18.99 25.23 -20.99
N ASP A 199 -19.53 24.11 -21.47
CA ASP A 199 -20.98 23.88 -21.62
C ASP A 199 -21.44 22.44 -21.30
N LEU A 200 -20.57 21.63 -20.69
CA LEU A 200 -20.76 20.19 -20.41
C LEU A 200 -20.97 19.30 -21.65
N SER A 201 -20.91 19.87 -22.85
CA SER A 201 -21.22 19.17 -24.11
C SER A 201 -19.98 19.04 -24.97
N ASN A 202 -19.17 20.09 -25.04
CA ASN A 202 -17.93 20.15 -25.81
C ASN A 202 -16.73 20.01 -24.86
N TRP A 203 -16.07 18.85 -24.90
CA TRP A 203 -14.93 18.54 -24.04
C TRP A 203 -13.62 18.65 -24.80
N THR A 204 -12.61 19.26 -24.18
CA THR A 204 -11.26 19.44 -24.73
C THR A 204 -10.24 18.93 -23.71
N THR A 205 -9.26 18.16 -24.18
CA THR A 205 -8.15 17.67 -23.32
C THR A 205 -7.36 18.84 -22.74
N ALA A 206 -7.06 18.74 -21.44
CA ALA A 206 -6.37 19.74 -20.63
C ALA A 206 -5.15 19.10 -19.90
N PRO A 207 -4.13 18.64 -20.65
CA PRO A 207 -2.98 17.93 -20.07
C PRO A 207 -2.17 18.80 -19.09
N GLU A 208 -2.26 20.12 -19.21
CA GLU A 208 -1.62 21.06 -18.31
C GLU A 208 -2.11 20.92 -16.86
N LEU A 209 -3.36 20.50 -16.63
CA LEU A 209 -3.88 20.27 -15.28
C LEU A 209 -3.11 19.17 -14.56
N ALA A 210 -2.71 18.11 -15.27
CA ALA A 210 -1.94 17.02 -14.69
C ALA A 210 -0.59 17.49 -14.12
N THR A 211 -0.03 18.57 -14.66
CA THR A 211 1.25 19.14 -14.21
C THR A 211 1.14 19.99 -12.95
N THR A 212 -0.09 20.27 -12.48
CA THR A 212 -0.35 21.09 -11.29
C THR A 212 -0.52 20.27 -10.02
N ALA A 213 -0.33 18.95 -10.10
CA ALA A 213 -0.48 18.01 -9.00
C ALA A 213 0.43 18.37 -7.82
N GLU A 214 -0.17 18.60 -6.65
CA GLU A 214 0.50 18.80 -5.37
C GLU A 214 0.08 17.70 -4.40
N VAL A 215 1.04 17.01 -3.78
CA VAL A 215 0.76 15.98 -2.77
C VAL A 215 0.52 16.67 -1.43
N LEU A 216 -0.71 16.57 -0.92
CA LEU A 216 -1.12 17.17 0.36
C LEU A 216 -0.93 16.21 1.54
N ALA A 217 -1.09 14.90 1.30
CA ALA A 217 -0.89 13.85 2.29
C ALA A 217 -0.41 12.58 1.59
N ASP A 218 0.43 11.81 2.29
CA ASP A 218 1.00 10.55 1.82
C ASP A 218 1.13 9.61 3.03
N ASP A 219 0.51 8.44 2.96
CA ASP A 219 0.60 7.39 3.99
C ASP A 219 1.49 6.20 3.56
N GLY A 220 2.17 6.32 2.42
CA GLY A 220 2.99 5.28 1.81
C GLY A 220 2.23 4.31 0.91
N SER A 221 0.89 4.29 0.97
CA SER A 221 0.03 3.44 0.14
C SER A 221 -0.95 4.24 -0.72
N THR A 222 -1.40 5.39 -0.22
CA THR A 222 -2.26 6.33 -0.91
C THR A 222 -1.74 7.76 -0.74
N GLN A 223 -2.04 8.59 -1.73
CA GLN A 223 -1.76 10.02 -1.69
C GLN A 223 -3.04 10.81 -1.87
N THR A 224 -3.22 11.84 -1.07
CA THR A 224 -4.17 12.91 -1.38
C THR A 224 -3.46 13.94 -2.26
N VAL A 225 -3.95 14.13 -3.48
CA VAL A 225 -3.36 15.03 -4.47
C VAL A 225 -4.35 16.13 -4.80
N GLU A 226 -3.88 17.37 -4.77
CA GLU A 226 -4.61 18.53 -5.25
C GLU A 226 -4.16 18.87 -6.67
N PHE A 227 -5.13 19.11 -7.54
CA PHE A 227 -4.92 19.68 -8.86
C PHE A 227 -5.57 21.05 -8.88
N SER A 228 -4.89 22.04 -9.43
CA SER A 228 -5.38 23.42 -9.38
C SER A 228 -5.06 24.21 -10.63
N THR A 229 -5.95 25.12 -11.00
CA THR A 229 -5.71 26.09 -12.07
C THR A 229 -6.40 27.41 -11.77
N ALA A 230 -5.98 28.47 -12.46
CA ALA A 230 -6.62 29.77 -12.35
C ALA A 230 -8.05 29.71 -12.93
N PHE A 231 -8.98 30.44 -12.33
CA PHE A 231 -10.28 30.62 -12.97
C PHE A 231 -10.12 31.33 -14.32
N GLY A 232 -10.71 30.77 -15.36
CA GLY A 232 -10.95 31.48 -16.60
C GLY A 232 -11.98 32.60 -16.42
N THR A 233 -12.12 33.46 -17.43
CA THR A 233 -13.15 34.51 -17.45
C THR A 233 -14.54 33.97 -17.85
N GLU A 234 -14.62 32.71 -18.29
CA GLU A 234 -15.83 32.03 -18.70
C GLU A 234 -16.12 30.84 -17.78
N PRO A 235 -17.41 30.43 -17.63
CA PRO A 235 -17.75 29.19 -16.95
C PRO A 235 -17.02 28.02 -17.62
N TRP A 236 -16.46 27.14 -16.80
CA TRP A 236 -15.76 25.98 -17.28
C TRP A 236 -15.90 24.84 -16.26
N PHE A 237 -16.02 23.63 -16.79
CA PHE A 237 -16.19 22.37 -16.09
C PHE A 237 -14.93 21.56 -16.27
N VAL A 238 -14.62 20.71 -15.30
CA VAL A 238 -13.51 19.75 -15.36
C VAL A 238 -14.08 18.37 -15.17
N ARG A 239 -13.62 17.41 -15.96
CA ARG A 239 -13.77 15.98 -15.66
C ARG A 239 -12.41 15.30 -15.69
N ILE A 240 -12.31 14.25 -14.88
CA ILE A 240 -11.14 13.40 -14.77
C ILE A 240 -11.50 12.10 -15.47
N ILE A 241 -10.60 11.58 -16.29
CA ILE A 241 -10.75 10.31 -16.95
C ILE A 241 -9.60 9.42 -16.48
N LEU A 242 -9.96 8.30 -15.88
CA LEU A 242 -9.00 7.27 -15.51
C LEU A 242 -8.89 6.29 -16.68
N PHE A 243 -7.66 6.01 -17.09
CA PHE A 243 -7.37 4.99 -18.08
C PHE A 243 -6.49 3.90 -17.50
N GLN A 244 -6.85 2.68 -17.82
CA GLN A 244 -5.98 1.52 -17.71
C GLN A 244 -5.49 1.14 -19.12
N PRO A 245 -4.19 0.82 -19.32
CA PRO A 245 -3.64 0.33 -20.57
C PRO A 245 -4.10 -1.10 -20.91
#